data_AF-D7C1N2-F1
#
_entry.id   AF-D7C1N2-F1
#
_cell.length_a   1.000
_cell.length_b   1.000
_cell.length_c   1.000
_cell.angle_alpha   90.00
_cell.angle_beta   90.00
_cell.angle_gamma   90.00
#
_symmetry.space_group_name_H-M   'P 1'
#
loop_
_entity.id
_entity.type
_entity.pdbx_description
1 polymer ?
#
loop_
_entity_poly.entity_id
_entity_poly.type
_entity_poly.pdbx_seq_one_letter_code
_entity_poly.pdbx_strand_id
1 'polypeptide(L)'
;MVVIMSARDGTAVWAHDGVSSWAMLSASDNEGAAIAHQGGPRRLVEELERARGWWVSEGRPELYDFGMTVEPDQQYVWCRDPVAGSRWPV
;
A
#
# COMPACT_ATOMS: atom_id res chain seq x y z
N MET A 1 8.54 -1.28 -4.44
CA MET A 1 8.61 -2.65 -3.88
C MET A 1 8.21 -2.59 -2.42
N VAL A 2 7.35 -3.51 -1.97
CA VAL A 2 7.05 -3.70 -0.55
C VAL A 2 7.38 -5.15 -0.19
N VAL A 3 8.04 -5.36 0.95
CA VAL A 3 8.40 -6.67 1.50
C VAL A 3 7.86 -6.73 2.92
N ILE A 4 7.16 -7.81 3.26
CA ILE A 4 6.65 -8.06 4.60
C ILE A 4 7.40 -9.25 5.17
N MET A 5 7.95 -9.07 6.37
CA MET A 5 8.66 -10.08 7.13
C MET A 5 7.93 -10.28 8.45
N SER A 6 7.48 -11.49 8.73
CA SER A 6 6.89 -11.84 10.02
C SER A 6 7.82 -12.81 10.75
N ALA A 7 8.11 -12.51 12.01
CA ALA A 7 8.87 -13.36 12.93
C ALA A 7 7.97 -13.71 14.12
N ARG A 8 8.46 -14.57 15.03
CA ARG A 8 7.69 -14.99 16.21
C ARG A 8 7.29 -13.85 17.14
N ASP A 9 8.04 -12.75 17.13
CA ASP A 9 7.91 -11.66 18.11
C ASP A 9 7.48 -10.31 17.48
N GLY A 10 7.08 -10.33 16.20
CA GLY A 10 6.62 -9.13 15.50
C GLY A 10 6.63 -9.21 13.98
N THR A 11 6.18 -8.12 13.36
CA THR A 11 6.13 -7.95 11.90
C THR A 11 6.88 -6.69 11.49
N ALA A 12 7.70 -6.81 10.45
CA ALA A 12 8.36 -5.71 9.78
C ALA A 12 7.88 -5.57 8.33
N VAL A 13 7.61 -4.34 7.91
CA VAL A 13 7.26 -3.97 6.55
C VAL A 13 8.32 -3.04 6.02
N TRP A 14 8.87 -3.35 4.85
CA TRP A 14 9.83 -2.52 4.14
C TRP A 14 9.24 -2.06 2.82
N ALA A 15 9.38 -0.78 2.51
CA ALA A 15 8.95 -0.19 1.24
C ALA A 15 10.11 0.58 0.60
N HIS A 16 10.23 0.50 -0.73
CA HIS A 16 11.21 1.24 -1.52
C HIS A 16 10.59 1.66 -2.85
N ASP A 17 10.82 2.90 -3.29
CA ASP A 17 10.25 3.43 -4.55
C ASP A 17 11.01 3.02 -5.80
N GLY A 18 12.18 2.39 -5.64
CA GLY A 18 13.07 1.97 -6.73
C GLY A 18 14.12 3.01 -7.12
N VAL A 19 14.10 4.20 -6.50
CA VAL A 19 14.95 5.34 -6.84
C VAL A 19 15.74 5.83 -5.63
N SER A 20 15.07 6.33 -4.60
CA SER A 20 15.75 6.95 -3.44
C SER A 20 14.89 7.03 -2.16
N SER A 21 13.59 6.76 -2.25
CA SER A 21 12.71 6.81 -1.08
C SER A 21 12.50 5.43 -0.50
N TRP A 22 12.53 5.33 0.83
CA TRP A 22 12.36 4.09 1.56
C TRP A 22 11.57 4.30 2.86
N ALA A 23 10.92 3.25 3.33
CA ALA A 23 10.28 3.21 4.64
C ALA A 23 10.42 1.82 5.27
N MET A 24 10.49 1.78 6.60
CA MET A 24 10.42 0.59 7.44
C MET A 24 9.40 0.82 8.54
N LEU A 25 8.45 -0.10 8.69
CA LEU A 25 7.52 -0.14 9.81
C LEU A 25 7.74 -1.43 10.57
N SER A 26 7.92 -1.37 11.88
CA SER A 26 8.08 -2.55 12.75
C SER A 26 7.05 -2.50 13.86
N ALA A 27 6.24 -3.56 13.96
CA ALA A 27 5.33 -3.78 15.08
C ALA A 27 5.82 -4.98 15.88
N SER A 28 5.98 -4.82 17.20
CA SER A 28 6.17 -5.96 18.11
C SER A 28 4.82 -6.34 18.72
N ASP A 29 4.58 -7.63 18.90
CA ASP A 29 3.32 -8.11 19.47
C ASP A 29 3.15 -7.69 20.96
N ASN A 30 4.25 -7.30 21.61
CA ASN A 30 4.28 -6.85 23.00
C ASN A 30 4.23 -5.32 23.16
N GLU A 31 4.42 -4.55 22.08
CA GLU A 31 4.38 -3.09 22.12
C GLU A 31 3.19 -2.59 21.31
N GLY A 32 2.26 -1.87 21.95
CA GLY A 32 1.00 -1.44 21.34
C GLY A 32 1.12 -0.42 20.19
N ALA A 33 2.33 0.01 19.84
CA ALA A 33 2.58 0.97 18.77
C ALA A 33 3.68 0.47 17.82
N ALA A 34 3.44 0.59 16.51
CA ALA A 34 4.45 0.33 15.50
C ALA A 34 5.43 1.51 15.40
N ILE A 35 6.72 1.21 15.29
CA ILE A 35 7.78 2.20 15.03
C ILE A 35 7.96 2.33 13.52
N ALA A 36 8.08 3.56 13.02
CA ALA A 36 8.30 3.84 11.60
C ALA A 36 9.57 4.66 11.37
N HIS A 37 10.37 4.25 10.39
CA HIS A 37 11.53 4.96 9.88
C HIS A 37 11.37 5.17 8.38
N GLN A 38 11.78 6.32 7.85
CA GLN A 38 11.77 6.57 6.41
C GLN A 38 12.79 7.62 5.99
N GLY A 39 13.09 7.66 4.70
CA GLY A 39 13.97 8.65 4.09
C GLY A 39 13.72 8.81 2.59
N GLY A 40 14.22 9.91 2.03
CA GLY A 40 14.04 10.28 0.62
C GLY A 40 12.93 11.31 0.38
N PRO A 41 12.71 11.70 -0.89
CA PRO A 41 11.77 12.75 -1.25
C PRO A 41 10.30 12.35 -1.08
N ARG A 42 9.97 11.06 -1.15
CA ARG A 42 8.60 10.56 -0.92
C ARG A 42 8.36 10.19 0.54
N ARG A 43 7.14 10.40 0.97
CA ARG A 43 6.63 10.14 2.32
C ARG A 43 5.91 8.79 2.31
N LEU A 44 6.68 7.70 2.15
CA LEU A 44 6.15 6.36 1.88
C LEU A 44 5.34 5.78 3.06
N VAL A 45 5.65 6.15 4.30
CA VAL A 45 4.83 5.74 5.46
C VAL A 45 3.42 6.33 5.32
N GLU A 46 3.32 7.63 5.08
CA GLU A 46 2.04 8.33 4.94
C GLU A 46 1.26 7.85 3.70
N GLU A 47 1.95 7.54 2.61
CA GLU A 47 1.33 6.94 1.43
C GLU A 47 0.76 5.55 1.72
N LEU A 48 1.49 4.71 2.46
CA LEU A 48 1.02 3.38 2.86
C LEU A 48 -0.16 3.46 3.82
N GLU A 49 -0.11 4.36 4.81
CA GLU A 49 -1.23 4.61 5.73
C GLU A 49 -2.48 5.08 5.00
N ARG A 50 -2.32 5.97 4.01
CA ARG A 50 -3.44 6.43 3.16
C ARG A 50 -4.02 5.29 2.34
N ALA A 51 -3.18 4.48 1.70
CA ALA A 51 -3.62 3.32 0.92
C ALA A 51 -4.33 2.29 1.81
N ARG A 52 -3.81 2.00 3.00
CA ARG A 52 -4.45 1.13 3.99
C ARG A 52 -5.78 1.73 4.46
N GLY A 53 -5.83 3.03 4.73
CA GLY A 53 -7.05 3.73 5.14
C GLY A 53 -8.16 3.58 4.11
N TRP A 54 -7.83 3.83 2.84
CA TRP A 54 -8.74 3.58 1.72
C TRP A 54 -9.16 2.10 1.64
N TRP A 55 -8.22 1.16 1.70
CA TRP A 55 -8.52 -0.26 1.62
C TRP A 55 -9.48 -0.72 2.74
N VAL A 56 -9.28 -0.22 3.96
CA VAL A 56 -10.19 -0.48 5.08
C VAL A 56 -11.56 0.17 4.87
N SER A 57 -11.62 1.42 4.40
CA SER A 57 -12.90 2.12 4.15
C SER A 57 -13.71 1.45 3.04
N GLU A 58 -13.03 0.85 2.07
CA GLU A 58 -13.67 0.13 0.95
C GLU A 58 -14.08 -1.30 1.31
N GLY A 59 -14.02 -1.68 2.59
CA GLY A 59 -14.42 -2.99 3.06
C GLY A 59 -13.39 -4.08 2.75
N ARG A 60 -12.11 -3.73 2.69
CA ARG A 60 -10.98 -4.66 2.51
C ARG A 60 -11.11 -5.50 1.23
N PRO A 61 -11.18 -4.85 0.04
CA PRO A 61 -11.33 -5.57 -1.22
C PRO A 61 -10.23 -6.62 -1.40
N GLU A 62 -10.61 -7.75 -1.98
CA GLU A 62 -9.72 -8.87 -2.28
C GLU A 62 -9.06 -8.72 -3.64
N LEU A 63 -8.10 -9.60 -3.97
CA LEU A 63 -7.34 -9.51 -5.22
C LEU A 63 -8.23 -9.48 -6.47
N TYR A 64 -9.32 -10.26 -6.50
CA TYR A 64 -10.23 -10.34 -7.64
C TYR A 64 -11.29 -9.23 -7.67
N ASP A 65 -11.33 -8.37 -6.66
CA ASP A 65 -12.11 -7.13 -6.75
C ASP A 65 -11.41 -6.10 -7.64
N PHE A 66 -10.11 -6.26 -7.94
CA PHE A 66 -9.39 -5.34 -8.80
C PHE A 66 -9.45 -5.77 -10.26
N GLY A 67 -9.60 -4.79 -11.14
CA GLY A 67 -9.52 -4.97 -12.58
C GLY A 67 -8.71 -3.85 -13.23
N MET A 68 -8.44 -4.01 -14.52
CA MET A 68 -7.73 -3.02 -15.31
C MET A 68 -8.43 -2.84 -16.65
N THR A 69 -8.57 -1.59 -17.06
CA THR A 69 -9.05 -1.23 -18.39
C THR A 69 -7.91 -0.60 -19.16
N VAL A 70 -7.74 -1.02 -20.42
CA VAL A 70 -6.75 -0.49 -21.36
C VAL A 70 -7.51 0.05 -22.56
N GLU A 71 -7.31 1.33 -22.83
CA GLU A 71 -7.86 2.07 -23.97
C GLU A 71 -6.70 2.62 -24.82
N PRO A 72 -6.95 3.08 -26.06
CA PRO A 72 -5.89 3.57 -26.94
C PRO A 72 -5.06 4.74 -26.37
N ASP A 73 -5.65 5.56 -25.50
CA ASP A 73 -5.07 6.78 -24.95
C ASP A 73 -4.89 6.76 -23.42
N GLN A 74 -5.41 5.75 -22.72
CA GLN A 74 -5.30 5.64 -21.27
C GLN A 74 -5.32 4.19 -20.77
N GLN A 75 -4.71 3.99 -19.60
CA GLN A 75 -4.75 2.75 -18.86
C GLN A 75 -4.99 3.06 -17.39
N TYR A 76 -5.92 2.33 -16.78
CA TYR A 76 -6.26 2.52 -15.37
C TYR A 76 -6.68 1.23 -14.68
N VAL A 77 -6.31 1.12 -13.40
CA VAL A 77 -6.76 0.08 -12.48
C VAL A 77 -7.98 0.59 -11.73
N TRP A 78 -8.92 -0.29 -11.44
CA TRP A 78 -10.15 0.02 -10.72
C TRP A 78 -10.48 -1.06 -9.68
N CYS A 79 -11.32 -0.71 -8.71
CA CYS A 79 -11.80 -1.62 -7.66
C CYS A 79 -13.32 -1.82 -7.80
N ARG A 80 -13.74 -3.07 -7.95
CA ARG A 80 -15.09 -3.64 -8.15
C ARG A 80 -15.83 -3.21 -9.42
N ASP A 81 -15.77 -1.94 -9.77
CA ASP A 81 -16.48 -1.39 -10.91
C ASP A 81 -15.60 -0.41 -11.70
N PRO A 82 -15.50 -0.53 -13.04
CA PRO A 82 -14.67 0.33 -13.87
C PRO A 82 -15.18 1.77 -14.05
N VAL A 83 -16.44 2.05 -13.68
CA VAL A 83 -17.12 3.34 -13.86
C VAL A 83 -17.41 4.02 -12.52
N ALA A 84 -18.01 3.28 -11.58
CA ALA A 84 -18.45 3.79 -10.28
C ALA A 84 -17.41 3.56 -9.16
N GLY A 85 -16.44 2.66 -9.38
CA GLY A 85 -15.41 2.33 -8.40
C GLY A 85 -14.28 3.36 -8.34
N SER A 86 -13.46 3.25 -7.28
CA SER A 86 -12.19 3.96 -7.21
C SER A 86 -11.27 3.52 -8.36
N ARG A 87 -10.57 4.48 -8.99
CA ARG A 87 -9.67 4.24 -10.13
C ARG A 87 -8.36 5.00 -10.01
N TRP A 88 -7.28 4.42 -10.53
CA TRP A 88 -5.94 5.01 -10.53
C TRP A 88 -5.25 4.81 -11.88
N PRO A 89 -4.49 5.81 -12.36
CA PRO A 89 -3.67 5.66 -13.56
C PRO A 89 -2.51 4.69 -13.30
N VAL A 90 -2.05 4.02 -14.36
CA VAL A 90 -0.86 3.15 -14.34
C VAL A 90 0.37 3.90 -14.87
#